data_AF-A0A2T7NZF7-F1
#
_entry.id   AF-A0A2T7NZF7-F1
#
_cell.length_a   1.000
_cell.length_b   1.000
_cell.length_c   1.000
_cell.angle_alpha   90.00
_cell.angle_beta   90.00
_cell.angle_gamma   90.00
#
_symmetry.space_group_name_H-M   'P 1'
#
loop_
_entity.id
_entity.type
_entity.pdbx_description
1 polymer ?
#
loop_
_entity_poly.entity_id
_entity_poly.type
_entity_poly.pdbx_seq_one_letter_code
_entity_poly.pdbx_strand_id
1 'polypeptide(L)'
;MVFKKIDQIAFDYVCNKDGVEDFLRAIPCPRNQLCSDEDNPANVIPGYQFTYKVRDTQQPRFWYISIASCWRNRTNNVCKWVPQAMKEEILIEYDIWLVNGNPSSRGLNPFEHQFSFEFHDVFEIHLVAFLLCLLLTLLWSYAFFKQRHLITKLLTVIIGGELLSTLLNLIHVTVFAFNGQGVGWMSKVGTLADIVVQCLFMMFLLLLAKGWAITTNELKWKFVLLGICGAYTVLNLFLYIWNLVEIDNIISNTDEWQTWPGYATLAFRLLVMVWFFVELRWTYHMTNNDDLNFIQHFGAFFLVWFIYLPVLVAISTQISALWRYKTVLSINYAVDILAYAVIIHLFWPSRSVLFMVNGERPLPVYDLEITGLLEDIQETTLFLREKGKKPEDTESESGVHMNGDTLKDKAESNNSTRNSATVSSNGVLNTGYRNKFSSDDDSD
;
A
#
# COMPACT_ATOMS: atom_id res chain seq x y z
N MET A 1 -16.13 -2.42 45.54
CA MET A 1 -14.65 -2.33 45.55
C MET A 1 -14.15 -0.97 45.07
N VAL A 2 -14.73 -0.41 43.99
CA VAL A 2 -14.34 0.89 43.40
C VAL A 2 -14.50 2.08 44.37
N PHE A 3 -15.66 2.27 44.99
CA PHE A 3 -15.91 3.41 45.89
C PHE A 3 -14.96 3.49 47.10
N LYS A 4 -14.52 2.35 47.64
CA LYS A 4 -13.57 2.34 48.79
C LYS A 4 -12.23 2.99 48.45
N LYS A 5 -11.74 2.81 47.21
CA LYS A 5 -10.47 3.39 46.77
C LYS A 5 -10.65 4.88 46.48
N ILE A 6 -11.77 5.24 45.84
CA ILE A 6 -12.15 6.64 45.60
C ILE A 6 -12.23 7.41 46.91
N ASP A 7 -12.83 6.85 47.95
CA ASP A 7 -12.95 7.48 49.27
C ASP A 7 -11.61 7.81 49.93
N GLN A 8 -10.53 7.12 49.55
CA GLN A 8 -9.19 7.33 50.09
C GLN A 8 -8.40 8.39 49.30
N ILE A 9 -8.51 8.37 47.96
CA ILE A 9 -7.65 9.17 47.09
C ILE A 9 -8.30 10.49 46.66
N ALA A 10 -9.62 10.50 46.48
CA ALA A 10 -10.31 11.62 45.88
C ALA A 10 -10.58 12.72 46.91
N PHE A 11 -10.26 13.95 46.54
CA PHE A 11 -10.56 15.15 47.31
C PHE A 11 -12.07 15.40 47.37
N ASP A 12 -12.55 15.78 48.55
CA ASP A 12 -13.91 16.27 48.79
C ASP A 12 -13.86 17.26 49.97
N TYR A 13 -14.30 18.49 49.75
CA TYR A 13 -14.14 19.57 50.74
C TYR A 13 -14.85 19.31 52.08
N VAL A 14 -15.88 18.45 52.12
CA VAL A 14 -16.57 18.06 53.36
C VAL A 14 -15.98 16.76 53.90
N CYS A 15 -15.85 15.77 53.02
CA CYS A 15 -15.70 14.39 53.42
C CYS A 15 -14.29 13.83 53.32
N ASN A 16 -13.39 14.46 52.56
CA ASN A 16 -11.98 14.07 52.47
C ASN A 16 -11.10 15.26 52.01
N LYS A 17 -10.76 16.15 52.95
CA LYS A 17 -9.96 17.35 52.67
C LYS A 17 -8.50 17.05 52.33
N ASP A 18 -7.99 15.91 52.78
CA ASP A 18 -6.60 15.47 52.54
C ASP A 18 -6.47 14.61 51.27
N GLY A 19 -7.54 14.47 50.48
CA GLY A 19 -7.50 13.77 49.19
C GLY A 19 -6.54 14.45 48.23
N VAL A 20 -5.72 13.64 47.54
CA VAL A 20 -4.64 14.13 46.67
C VAL A 20 -5.16 14.45 45.27
N GLU A 21 -6.19 13.73 44.82
CA GLU A 21 -6.66 13.75 43.44
C GLU A 21 -8.04 14.37 43.31
N ASP A 22 -8.23 15.23 42.32
CA ASP A 22 -9.50 15.90 42.05
C ASP A 22 -10.33 15.15 40.99
N PHE A 23 -11.01 14.07 41.41
CA PHE A 23 -11.70 13.13 40.52
C PHE A 23 -13.24 13.15 40.58
N LEU A 24 -13.83 13.97 41.45
CA LEU A 24 -15.27 13.93 41.71
C LEU A 24 -15.97 15.21 41.23
N ARG A 25 -17.07 15.06 40.48
CA ARG A 25 -18.00 16.15 40.19
C ARG A 25 -19.43 15.67 40.34
N ALA A 26 -20.24 16.40 41.10
CA ALA A 26 -21.67 16.21 41.16
C ALA A 26 -22.31 16.70 39.85
N ILE A 27 -23.18 15.86 39.30
CA ILE A 27 -23.96 16.13 38.10
C ILE A 27 -25.46 15.93 38.41
N PRO A 28 -26.38 16.63 37.74
CA PRO A 28 -26.16 17.55 36.62
C PRO A 28 -25.61 18.92 37.05
N CYS A 29 -24.69 19.47 36.27
CA CYS A 29 -24.19 20.83 36.47
C CYS A 29 -25.17 21.84 35.87
N PRO A 30 -25.40 22.99 36.54
CA PRO A 30 -26.28 24.03 36.01
C PRO A 30 -25.78 24.56 34.67
N ARG A 31 -26.69 24.75 33.69
CA ARG A 31 -26.35 25.23 32.34
C ARG A 31 -25.64 26.59 32.40
N ASN A 32 -24.55 26.73 31.65
CA ASN A 32 -23.71 27.94 31.57
C ASN A 32 -23.14 28.41 32.92
N GLN A 33 -23.07 27.51 33.91
CA GLN A 33 -22.51 27.77 35.22
C GLN A 33 -21.51 26.66 35.58
N LEU A 34 -20.61 26.97 36.52
CA LEU A 34 -19.69 25.98 37.06
C LEU A 34 -20.46 24.90 37.83
N CYS A 35 -19.92 23.68 37.85
CA CYS A 35 -20.44 22.61 38.68
C CYS A 35 -20.38 22.99 40.17
N SER A 36 -21.33 22.51 40.97
CA SER A 36 -21.46 22.91 42.38
C SER A 36 -20.25 22.56 43.26
N ASP A 37 -19.46 21.57 42.86
CA ASP A 37 -18.25 21.15 43.56
C ASP A 37 -16.99 21.91 43.11
N GLU A 38 -17.12 22.86 42.18
CA GLU A 38 -15.99 23.66 41.71
C GLU A 38 -15.87 24.95 42.55
N ASP A 39 -15.01 24.89 43.56
CA ASP A 39 -14.82 25.98 44.53
C ASP A 39 -13.94 27.12 44.00
N ASN A 40 -13.09 26.88 43.00
CA ASN A 40 -12.17 27.87 42.45
C ASN A 40 -12.30 28.01 40.93
N PRO A 41 -13.00 29.07 40.44
CA PRO A 41 -13.17 29.34 39.02
C PRO A 41 -11.87 29.44 38.21
N ALA A 42 -10.75 29.82 38.83
CA ALA A 42 -9.46 29.94 38.15
C ALA A 42 -8.86 28.58 37.74
N ASN A 43 -9.34 27.47 38.31
CA ASN A 43 -8.88 26.13 37.97
C ASN A 43 -9.53 25.57 36.70
N VAL A 44 -10.67 26.13 36.29
CA VAL A 44 -11.47 25.68 35.14
C VAL A 44 -11.08 26.45 33.88
N ILE A 45 -11.05 25.75 32.75
CA ILE A 45 -10.83 26.38 31.45
C ILE A 45 -12.01 27.30 31.12
N PRO A 46 -11.76 28.58 30.74
CA PRO A 46 -12.82 29.50 30.36
C PRO A 46 -13.75 28.90 29.29
N GLY A 47 -15.06 29.02 29.51
CA GLY A 47 -16.09 28.46 28.61
C GLY A 47 -16.53 27.03 28.92
N TYR A 48 -15.91 26.35 29.90
CA TYR A 48 -16.28 25.01 30.33
C TYR A 48 -16.87 25.02 31.76
N GLN A 49 -17.65 23.99 32.10
CA GLN A 49 -18.32 23.87 33.41
C GLN A 49 -17.45 23.23 34.49
N PHE A 50 -16.49 22.39 34.10
CA PHE A 50 -15.53 21.72 34.99
C PHE A 50 -14.26 21.39 34.22
N THR A 51 -13.18 21.06 34.93
CA THR A 51 -11.93 20.58 34.33
C THR A 51 -11.30 19.53 35.25
N TYR A 52 -11.09 18.32 34.74
CA TYR A 52 -10.29 17.32 35.42
C TYR A 52 -8.81 17.49 35.04
N LYS A 53 -7.93 17.60 36.04
CA LYS A 53 -6.48 17.65 35.84
C LYS A 53 -5.89 16.32 36.28
N VAL A 54 -5.62 15.46 35.30
CA VAL A 54 -5.02 14.16 35.56
C VAL A 54 -3.52 14.23 35.31
N ARG A 55 -2.71 13.82 36.29
CA ARG A 55 -1.24 13.83 36.18
C ARG A 55 -0.68 12.44 36.46
N ASP A 56 -0.47 11.66 35.40
CA ASP A 56 0.40 10.49 35.43
C ASP A 56 1.43 10.63 34.31
N THR A 57 2.66 10.98 34.68
CA THR A 57 3.77 11.21 33.72
C THR A 57 4.66 10.00 33.55
N GLN A 58 4.44 8.91 34.29
CA GLN A 58 5.33 7.75 34.30
C GLN A 58 5.00 6.78 33.17
N GLN A 59 3.71 6.59 32.89
CA GLN A 59 3.28 5.67 31.85
C GLN A 59 1.93 6.08 31.23
N PRO A 60 1.73 5.81 29.93
CA PRO A 60 0.43 5.97 29.29
C PRO A 60 -0.60 5.02 29.91
N ARG A 61 -1.82 5.51 30.09
CA ARG A 61 -2.96 4.75 30.63
C ARG A 61 -4.25 5.15 29.94
N PHE A 62 -5.18 4.21 29.87
CA PHE A 62 -6.56 4.52 29.53
C PHE A 62 -7.24 5.17 30.74
N TRP A 63 -7.84 6.34 30.51
CA TRP A 63 -8.65 7.05 31.48
C TRP A 63 -10.12 6.85 31.15
N TYR A 64 -10.91 6.58 32.18
CA TYR A 64 -12.34 6.32 32.04
C TYR A 64 -13.10 7.35 32.85
N ILE A 65 -14.13 7.92 32.25
CA ILE A 65 -15.12 8.73 32.94
C ILE A 65 -16.33 7.84 33.20
N SER A 66 -16.66 7.63 34.47
CA SER A 66 -17.80 6.83 34.88
C SER A 66 -18.88 7.72 35.50
N ILE A 67 -20.09 7.63 34.97
CA ILE A 67 -21.27 8.25 35.58
C ILE A 67 -21.91 7.25 36.54
N ALA A 68 -22.14 7.67 37.79
CA ALA A 68 -22.76 6.85 38.81
C ALA A 68 -23.98 7.55 39.41
N SER A 69 -25.12 6.85 39.50
CA SER A 69 -26.37 7.35 40.08
C SER A 69 -26.36 7.27 41.62
N CYS A 70 -25.36 7.90 42.24
CA CYS A 70 -25.21 7.94 43.68
C CYS A 70 -24.71 9.31 44.13
N TRP A 71 -25.05 9.67 45.35
CA TRP A 71 -24.57 10.89 46.00
C TRP A 71 -23.95 10.54 47.34
N ARG A 72 -23.09 11.42 47.84
CA ARG A 72 -22.39 11.22 49.10
C ARG A 72 -23.12 11.96 50.20
N ASN A 73 -23.53 11.26 51.26
CA ASN A 73 -24.25 11.88 52.35
C ASN A 73 -23.33 12.77 53.19
N ARG A 74 -23.40 14.08 52.95
CA ARG A 74 -22.61 15.12 53.64
C ARG A 74 -23.16 15.48 55.04
N THR A 75 -24.35 15.00 55.42
CA THR A 75 -24.95 15.31 56.74
C THR A 75 -24.16 14.66 57.87
N ASN A 76 -23.84 15.43 58.93
CA ASN A 76 -23.12 14.99 60.11
C ASN A 76 -21.77 14.29 59.82
N ASN A 77 -21.10 14.63 58.71
CA ASN A 77 -19.83 14.02 58.27
C ASN A 77 -19.87 12.47 58.15
N VAL A 78 -21.04 11.88 57.89
CA VAL A 78 -21.17 10.42 57.71
C VAL A 78 -20.50 9.95 56.42
N CYS A 79 -20.55 10.76 55.36
CA CYS A 79 -19.74 10.65 54.15
C CYS A 79 -19.82 9.31 53.41
N LYS A 80 -20.96 8.63 53.51
CA LYS A 80 -21.24 7.37 52.79
C LYS A 80 -21.94 7.62 51.47
N TRP A 81 -21.59 6.83 50.46
CA TRP A 81 -22.30 6.77 49.19
C TRP A 81 -23.68 6.16 49.38
N VAL A 82 -24.71 6.88 48.94
CA VAL A 82 -26.11 6.47 48.97
C VAL A 82 -26.62 6.45 47.52
N PRO A 83 -27.32 5.39 47.10
CA PRO A 83 -27.93 5.36 45.78
C PRO A 83 -28.97 6.48 45.65
N GLN A 84 -29.03 7.09 44.48
CA GLN A 84 -30.07 8.05 44.17
C GLN A 84 -31.41 7.29 44.06
N ALA A 85 -32.30 7.47 45.03
CA ALA A 85 -33.62 6.83 45.06
C ALA A 85 -34.66 7.60 44.22
N MET A 86 -34.23 8.35 43.20
CA MET A 86 -35.14 9.10 42.34
C MET A 86 -35.97 8.12 41.49
N LYS A 87 -37.29 8.36 41.44
CA LYS A 87 -38.23 7.63 40.59
C LYS A 87 -38.28 8.15 39.15
N GLU A 88 -37.67 9.29 38.87
CA GLU A 88 -37.74 9.98 37.58
C GLU A 88 -36.41 9.86 36.83
N GLU A 89 -36.52 9.66 35.51
CA GLU A 89 -35.38 9.61 34.61
C GLU A 89 -34.80 11.02 34.42
N ILE A 90 -33.50 11.19 34.66
CA ILE A 90 -32.79 12.45 34.45
C ILE A 90 -32.05 12.35 33.11
N LEU A 91 -32.42 13.19 32.15
CA LEU A 91 -31.68 13.34 30.91
C LEU A 91 -30.46 14.24 31.17
N ILE A 92 -29.27 13.72 30.84
CA ILE A 92 -28.00 14.41 31.02
C ILE A 92 -27.30 14.47 29.67
N GLU A 93 -26.94 15.67 29.22
CA GLU A 93 -26.23 15.91 27.97
C GLU A 93 -24.93 16.66 28.29
N TYR A 94 -23.79 16.08 27.91
CA TYR A 94 -22.47 16.65 28.14
C TYR A 94 -21.63 16.56 26.88
N ASP A 95 -20.88 17.63 26.61
CA ASP A 95 -19.80 17.67 25.64
C ASP A 95 -18.48 17.76 26.41
N ILE A 96 -17.65 16.72 26.32
CA ILE A 96 -16.41 16.58 27.08
C ILE A 96 -15.25 16.64 26.10
N TRP A 97 -14.40 17.65 26.26
CA TRP A 97 -13.20 17.81 25.46
C TRP A 97 -11.98 17.26 26.22
N LEU A 98 -11.42 16.15 25.71
CA LEU A 98 -10.24 15.49 26.28
C LEU A 98 -9.00 15.88 25.46
N VAL A 99 -7.95 16.33 26.15
CA VAL A 99 -6.67 16.72 25.52
C VAL A 99 -5.47 16.32 26.34
N ASN A 100 -4.34 16.16 25.65
CA ASN A 100 -3.04 15.93 26.27
C ASN A 100 -2.32 17.25 26.57
N GLY A 101 -1.79 17.34 27.78
CA GLY A 101 -1.10 18.54 28.25
C GLY A 101 -2.04 19.66 28.70
N ASN A 102 -1.47 20.83 28.98
CA ASN A 102 -2.23 21.96 29.50
C ASN A 102 -2.96 22.72 28.37
N PRO A 103 -4.29 22.88 28.42
CA PRO A 103 -5.06 23.63 27.42
C PRO A 103 -4.66 25.11 27.28
N SER A 104 -3.98 25.70 28.27
CA SER A 104 -3.44 27.08 28.17
C SER A 104 -2.14 27.14 27.36
N SER A 105 -1.54 25.99 27.08
CA SER A 105 -0.21 25.83 26.48
C SER A 105 -0.24 24.97 25.22
N ARG A 106 -1.36 25.01 24.47
CA ARG A 106 -1.61 24.15 23.30
C ARG A 106 -0.52 24.23 22.22
N GLY A 107 0.14 25.39 22.11
CA GLY A 107 1.16 25.64 21.10
C GLY A 107 2.52 24.98 21.34
N LEU A 108 2.75 24.38 22.52
CA LEU A 108 4.01 23.66 22.77
C LEU A 108 4.10 22.38 21.91
N ASN A 109 3.05 21.57 21.90
CA ASN A 109 3.00 20.31 21.13
C ASN A 109 1.69 20.24 20.30
N PRO A 110 1.57 21.01 19.21
CA PRO A 110 0.32 21.08 18.43
C PRO A 110 -0.08 19.72 17.80
N PHE A 111 0.90 18.87 17.48
CA PHE A 111 0.67 17.55 16.87
C PHE A 111 0.44 16.41 17.88
N GLU A 112 0.42 16.71 19.18
CA GLU A 112 0.13 15.73 20.24
C GLU A 112 -1.04 16.15 21.12
N HIS A 113 -1.35 17.45 21.17
CA HIS A 113 -2.34 18.02 22.10
C HIS A 113 -3.75 17.40 21.94
N GLN A 114 -4.21 17.24 20.71
CA GLN A 114 -5.53 16.70 20.40
C GLN A 114 -5.54 15.18 20.24
N PHE A 115 -4.36 14.56 20.09
CA PHE A 115 -4.23 13.13 19.83
C PHE A 115 -4.08 12.40 21.14
N SER A 116 -4.88 11.35 21.37
CA SER A 116 -4.60 10.39 22.43
C SER A 116 -3.29 9.64 22.16
N PHE A 117 -2.74 8.99 23.18
CA PHE A 117 -1.39 8.41 23.12
C PHE A 117 -1.21 7.38 22.00
N GLU A 118 -2.26 6.60 21.71
CA GLU A 118 -2.29 5.63 20.62
C GLU A 118 -2.20 6.28 19.23
N PHE A 119 -2.58 7.56 19.11
CA PHE A 119 -2.50 8.36 17.89
C PHE A 119 -1.35 9.36 17.87
N HIS A 120 -0.49 9.38 18.89
CA HIS A 120 0.78 10.12 18.81
C HIS A 120 1.62 9.58 17.64
N ASP A 121 2.36 10.48 16.99
CA ASP A 121 3.18 10.23 15.78
C ASP A 121 2.37 9.94 14.49
N VAL A 122 1.03 9.86 14.55
CA VAL A 122 0.22 9.51 13.37
C VAL A 122 0.28 10.60 12.29
N PHE A 123 0.38 11.86 12.70
CA PHE A 123 0.58 12.98 11.77
C PHE A 123 1.91 12.83 11.02
N GLU A 124 2.99 12.58 11.75
CA GLU A 124 4.35 12.40 11.25
C GLU A 124 4.43 11.20 10.30
N ILE A 125 3.80 10.07 10.66
CA ILE A 125 3.73 8.87 9.80
C ILE A 125 3.06 9.21 8.46
N HIS A 126 1.90 9.87 8.47
CA HIS A 126 1.20 10.26 7.23
C HIS A 126 1.99 11.27 6.41
N LEU A 127 2.66 12.22 7.08
CA LEU A 127 3.49 13.22 6.41
C LEU A 127 4.69 12.57 5.71
N VAL A 128 5.42 11.69 6.40
CA VAL A 128 6.56 10.96 5.82
C VAL A 128 6.09 10.06 4.68
N ALA A 129 5.01 9.31 4.86
CA ALA A 129 4.44 8.49 3.81
C ALA A 129 4.06 9.32 2.57
N PHE A 130 3.38 10.45 2.77
CA PHE A 130 3.01 11.37 1.69
C PHE A 130 4.23 11.90 0.93
N LEU A 131 5.27 12.34 1.65
CA LEU A 131 6.50 12.87 1.02
C LEU A 131 7.23 11.81 0.20
N LEU A 132 7.31 10.57 0.72
CA LEU A 132 7.90 9.44 0.00
C LEU A 132 7.07 9.04 -1.22
N CYS A 133 5.74 8.94 -1.09
CA CYS A 133 4.83 8.69 -2.20
C CYS A 133 4.90 9.79 -3.26
N LEU A 134 5.01 11.06 -2.85
CA LEU A 134 5.18 12.19 -3.75
C LEU A 134 6.49 12.07 -4.53
N LEU A 135 7.60 11.76 -3.85
CA LEU A 135 8.89 11.52 -4.50
C LEU A 135 8.79 10.40 -5.54
N LEU A 136 8.23 9.25 -5.18
CA LEU A 136 8.02 8.13 -6.11
C LEU A 136 7.13 8.52 -7.29
N THR A 137 6.07 9.30 -7.05
CA THR A 137 5.17 9.78 -8.11
C THR A 137 5.88 10.71 -9.09
N LEU A 138 6.76 11.60 -8.59
CA LEU A 138 7.55 12.50 -9.43
C LEU A 138 8.57 11.71 -10.28
N LEU A 139 9.27 10.76 -9.68
CA LEU A 139 10.20 9.86 -10.37
C LEU A 139 9.47 9.03 -11.45
N TRP A 140 8.31 8.48 -11.11
CA TRP A 140 7.49 7.71 -12.05
C TRP A 140 6.94 8.59 -13.17
N SER A 141 6.51 9.81 -12.88
CA SER A 141 6.01 10.75 -13.90
C SER A 141 7.08 11.01 -14.96
N TYR A 142 8.34 11.22 -14.55
CA TYR A 142 9.47 11.36 -15.47
C TYR A 142 9.64 10.12 -16.36
N ALA A 143 9.60 8.91 -15.79
CA ALA A 143 9.68 7.66 -16.53
C ALA A 143 8.49 7.47 -17.50
N PHE A 144 7.27 7.76 -17.05
CA PHE A 144 6.02 7.62 -17.80
C PHE A 144 5.99 8.52 -19.05
N PHE A 145 6.55 9.73 -18.99
CA PHE A 145 6.62 10.59 -20.17
C PHE A 145 7.46 9.98 -21.30
N LYS A 146 8.44 9.13 -20.97
CA LYS A 146 9.27 8.42 -21.94
C LYS A 146 8.61 7.12 -22.46
N GLN A 147 7.62 6.57 -21.77
CA GLN A 147 7.00 5.28 -22.11
C GLN A 147 5.47 5.28 -21.95
N ARG A 148 4.74 5.20 -23.07
CA ARG A 148 3.28 5.23 -23.08
C ARG A 148 2.68 3.88 -23.50
N HIS A 149 2.62 2.95 -22.56
CA HIS A 149 1.96 1.64 -22.72
C HIS A 149 0.74 1.52 -21.80
N LEU A 150 -0.12 0.53 -22.05
CA LEU A 150 -1.33 0.32 -21.23
C LEU A 150 -0.98 -0.04 -19.78
N ILE A 151 0.05 -0.85 -19.57
CA ILE A 151 0.53 -1.24 -18.23
C ILE A 151 1.11 -0.03 -17.48
N THR A 152 1.88 0.82 -18.17
CA THR A 152 2.42 2.03 -17.53
C THR A 152 1.32 3.02 -17.18
N LYS A 153 0.24 3.11 -17.97
CA LYS A 153 -0.96 3.89 -17.62
C LYS A 153 -1.66 3.34 -16.37
N LEU A 154 -1.84 2.02 -16.28
CA LEU A 154 -2.45 1.38 -15.11
C LEU A 154 -1.62 1.64 -13.85
N LEU A 155 -0.30 1.50 -13.94
CA LEU A 155 0.61 1.81 -12.84
C LEU A 155 0.55 3.29 -12.42
N THR A 156 0.44 4.23 -13.37
CA THR A 156 0.23 5.66 -13.07
C THR A 156 -1.08 5.90 -12.30
N VAL A 157 -2.16 5.20 -12.63
CA VAL A 157 -3.43 5.30 -11.90
C VAL A 157 -3.28 4.78 -10.47
N ILE A 158 -2.54 3.69 -10.26
CA ILE A 158 -2.28 3.12 -8.93
C ILE A 158 -1.46 4.10 -8.08
N ILE A 159 -0.31 4.56 -8.58
CA ILE A 159 0.58 5.47 -7.83
C ILE A 159 -0.12 6.81 -7.57
N GLY A 160 -0.85 7.35 -8.55
CA GLY A 160 -1.63 8.58 -8.37
C GLY A 160 -2.78 8.42 -7.39
N GLY A 161 -3.43 7.25 -7.37
CA GLY A 161 -4.46 6.91 -6.39
C GLY A 161 -3.90 6.83 -4.97
N GLU A 162 -2.73 6.22 -4.79
CA GLU A 162 -2.02 6.14 -3.50
C GLU A 162 -1.64 7.53 -2.97
N LEU A 163 -1.14 8.40 -3.85
CA LEU A 163 -0.83 9.77 -3.48
C LEU A 163 -2.09 10.53 -3.04
N LEU A 164 -3.21 10.30 -3.73
CA LEU A 164 -4.49 10.92 -3.39
C LEU A 164 -5.06 10.41 -2.07
N SER A 165 -5.10 9.08 -1.85
CA SER A 165 -5.59 8.49 -0.59
C SER A 165 -4.78 9.00 0.61
N THR A 166 -3.45 8.99 0.50
CA THR A 166 -2.55 9.48 1.55
C THR A 166 -2.73 10.98 1.79
N LEU A 167 -2.94 11.78 0.74
CA LEU A 167 -3.22 13.22 0.87
C LEU A 167 -4.53 13.47 1.62
N LEU A 168 -5.60 12.74 1.30
CA LEU A 168 -6.90 12.88 1.97
C LEU A 168 -6.77 12.59 3.47
N ASN A 169 -6.07 11.51 3.82
CA ASN A 169 -5.81 11.15 5.22
C ASN A 169 -4.90 12.18 5.92
N LEU A 170 -3.85 12.67 5.25
CA LEU A 170 -2.98 13.71 5.79
C LEU A 170 -3.77 15.00 6.08
N ILE A 171 -4.66 15.42 5.18
CA ILE A 171 -5.51 16.60 5.41
C ILE A 171 -6.43 16.39 6.61
N HIS A 172 -7.05 15.21 6.73
CA HIS A 172 -7.87 14.86 7.90
C HIS A 172 -7.08 15.00 9.21
N VAL A 173 -5.91 14.35 9.29
CA VAL A 173 -5.06 14.34 10.49
C VAL A 173 -4.50 15.73 10.79
N THR A 174 -4.17 16.51 9.75
CA THR A 174 -3.75 17.91 9.90
C THR A 174 -4.85 18.75 10.53
N VAL A 175 -6.09 18.67 10.02
CA VAL A 175 -7.23 19.40 10.60
C VAL A 175 -7.49 18.93 12.03
N PHE A 176 -7.40 17.63 12.29
CA PHE A 176 -7.57 17.03 13.61
C PHE A 176 -6.57 17.60 14.63
N ALA A 177 -5.30 17.80 14.24
CA ALA A 177 -4.28 18.40 15.10
C ALA A 177 -4.69 19.80 15.61
N PHE A 178 -5.41 20.57 14.81
CA PHE A 178 -5.84 21.92 15.19
C PHE A 178 -7.15 21.97 15.95
N ASN A 179 -8.15 21.16 15.57
CA ASN A 179 -9.52 21.27 16.11
C ASN A 179 -9.98 20.07 16.97
N GLY A 180 -9.24 18.96 17.01
CA GLY A 180 -9.59 17.73 17.73
C GLY A 180 -10.77 16.94 17.17
N GLN A 181 -11.34 17.36 16.03
CA GLN A 181 -12.46 16.67 15.35
C GLN A 181 -12.06 16.13 13.98
N GLY A 182 -11.12 16.78 13.30
CA GLY A 182 -10.71 16.42 11.93
C GLY A 182 -11.84 16.62 10.92
N VAL A 183 -11.68 16.00 9.75
CA VAL A 183 -12.72 15.94 8.71
C VAL A 183 -13.11 14.48 8.51
N GLY A 184 -14.06 13.98 9.29
CA GLY A 184 -14.35 12.54 9.39
C GLY A 184 -14.65 11.87 8.03
N TRP A 185 -15.40 12.53 7.15
CA TRP A 185 -15.71 11.97 5.82
C TRP A 185 -14.46 11.86 4.93
N MET A 186 -13.48 12.75 5.08
CA MET A 186 -12.28 12.79 4.25
C MET A 186 -11.36 11.62 4.56
N SER A 187 -11.24 11.24 5.84
CA SER A 187 -10.54 10.01 6.23
C SER A 187 -11.25 8.77 5.69
N LYS A 188 -12.59 8.67 5.83
CA LYS A 188 -13.34 7.53 5.29
C LYS A 188 -13.17 7.39 3.77
N VAL A 189 -13.25 8.49 3.02
CA VAL A 189 -13.02 8.49 1.57
C VAL A 189 -11.56 8.18 1.22
N GLY A 190 -10.60 8.68 2.01
CA GLY A 190 -9.18 8.38 1.85
C GLY A 190 -8.89 6.88 2.01
N THR A 191 -9.39 6.25 3.07
CA THR A 191 -9.27 4.81 3.32
C THR A 191 -10.00 3.98 2.25
N LEU A 192 -11.19 4.40 1.81
CA LEU A 192 -11.88 3.75 0.69
C LEU A 192 -11.06 3.79 -0.60
N ALA A 193 -10.45 4.94 -0.91
CA ALA A 193 -9.59 5.09 -2.07
C ALA A 193 -8.36 4.19 -1.97
N ASP A 194 -7.72 4.12 -0.80
CA ASP A 194 -6.61 3.21 -0.53
C ASP A 194 -7.00 1.73 -0.77
N ILE A 195 -8.13 1.27 -0.24
CA ILE A 195 -8.62 -0.10 -0.47
C ILE A 195 -8.79 -0.40 -1.98
N VAL A 196 -9.31 0.56 -2.75
CA VAL A 196 -9.44 0.42 -4.21
C VAL A 196 -8.06 0.35 -4.86
N VAL A 197 -7.13 1.20 -4.47
CA VAL A 197 -5.75 1.22 -4.99
C VAL A 197 -5.04 -0.10 -4.70
N GLN A 198 -5.16 -0.64 -3.50
CA GLN A 198 -4.62 -1.94 -3.10
C GLN A 198 -5.20 -3.08 -3.96
N CYS A 199 -6.51 -3.06 -4.22
CA CYS A 199 -7.14 -4.02 -5.14
C CYS A 199 -6.62 -3.90 -6.57
N LEU A 200 -6.49 -2.67 -7.08
CA LEU A 200 -5.93 -2.41 -8.40
C LEU A 200 -4.45 -2.83 -8.49
N PHE A 201 -3.70 -2.70 -7.40
CA PHE A 201 -2.31 -3.14 -7.34
C PHE A 201 -2.19 -4.67 -7.35
N MET A 202 -3.02 -5.39 -6.59
CA MET A 202 -3.11 -6.85 -6.67
C MET A 202 -3.47 -7.32 -8.09
N MET A 203 -4.42 -6.64 -8.75
CA MET A 203 -4.76 -6.89 -10.14
C MET A 203 -3.57 -6.68 -11.07
N PHE A 204 -2.84 -5.58 -10.88
CA PHE A 204 -1.65 -5.27 -11.65
C PHE A 204 -0.60 -6.38 -11.51
N LEU A 205 -0.34 -6.87 -10.30
CA LEU A 205 0.60 -7.99 -10.07
C LEU A 205 0.14 -9.28 -10.75
N LEU A 206 -1.14 -9.63 -10.71
CA LEU A 206 -1.69 -10.80 -11.42
C LEU A 206 -1.50 -10.68 -12.93
N LEU A 207 -1.75 -9.50 -13.50
CA LEU A 207 -1.55 -9.24 -14.93
C LEU A 207 -0.08 -9.41 -15.32
N LEU A 208 0.85 -8.95 -14.48
CA LEU A 208 2.28 -9.14 -14.68
C LEU A 208 2.69 -10.61 -14.56
N ALA A 209 2.17 -11.35 -13.56
CA ALA A 209 2.44 -12.77 -13.39
C ALA A 209 1.99 -13.61 -14.60
N LYS A 210 0.90 -13.20 -15.25
CA LYS A 210 0.41 -13.83 -16.49
C LYS A 210 1.23 -13.47 -17.74
N GLY A 211 2.16 -12.51 -17.63
CA GLY A 211 2.95 -12.00 -18.74
C GLY A 211 2.17 -11.07 -19.68
N TRP A 212 1.04 -10.53 -19.23
CA TRP A 212 0.25 -9.60 -20.06
C TRP A 212 1.07 -8.35 -20.41
N ALA A 213 0.99 -7.92 -21.67
CA ALA A 213 1.78 -6.84 -22.30
C ALA A 213 3.31 -6.96 -22.24
N ILE A 214 3.84 -8.05 -21.66
CA ILE A 214 5.24 -8.45 -21.79
C ILE A 214 5.34 -9.49 -22.91
N THR A 215 4.67 -10.65 -22.81
CA THR A 215 4.83 -11.77 -23.77
C THR A 215 3.66 -11.95 -24.73
N THR A 216 2.46 -11.44 -24.41
CA THR A 216 1.26 -11.58 -25.25
C THR A 216 0.41 -10.30 -25.27
N ASN A 217 -0.09 -9.93 -26.46
CA ASN A 217 -1.04 -8.82 -26.65
C ASN A 217 -2.51 -9.25 -26.48
N GLU A 218 -2.80 -10.56 -26.55
CA GLU A 218 -4.15 -11.09 -26.42
C GLU A 218 -4.38 -11.76 -25.07
N LEU A 219 -5.06 -11.03 -24.17
CA LEU A 219 -5.53 -11.58 -22.91
C LEU A 219 -6.80 -12.41 -23.17
N LYS A 220 -6.64 -13.72 -23.32
CA LYS A 220 -7.76 -14.68 -23.32
C LYS A 220 -8.54 -14.48 -22.02
N TRP A 221 -9.86 -14.27 -22.13
CA TRP A 221 -10.78 -14.10 -20.99
C TRP A 221 -10.57 -12.84 -20.13
N LYS A 222 -10.07 -11.75 -20.73
CA LYS A 222 -9.87 -10.45 -20.06
C LYS A 222 -11.06 -9.93 -19.25
N PHE A 223 -12.28 -10.10 -19.76
CA PHE A 223 -13.50 -9.68 -19.08
C PHE A 223 -13.79 -10.50 -17.84
N VAL A 224 -13.39 -11.78 -17.83
CA VAL A 224 -13.56 -12.65 -16.66
C VAL A 224 -12.55 -12.29 -15.58
N LEU A 225 -11.28 -12.05 -15.95
CA LEU A 225 -10.28 -11.57 -14.99
C LEU A 225 -10.68 -10.21 -14.37
N LEU A 226 -11.09 -9.26 -15.21
CA LEU A 226 -11.54 -7.95 -14.75
C LEU A 226 -12.84 -8.04 -13.95
N GLY A 227 -13.74 -8.96 -14.30
CA GLY A 227 -14.98 -9.23 -13.56
C GLY A 227 -14.71 -9.82 -12.18
N ILE A 228 -13.82 -10.80 -12.07
CA ILE A 228 -13.43 -11.40 -10.77
C ILE A 228 -12.71 -10.37 -9.90
N CYS A 229 -11.80 -9.58 -10.48
CA CYS A 229 -11.14 -8.51 -9.75
C CYS A 229 -12.13 -7.42 -9.30
N GLY A 230 -13.05 -7.01 -10.17
CA GLY A 230 -14.09 -6.05 -9.82
C GLY A 230 -14.99 -6.57 -8.70
N ALA A 231 -15.38 -7.84 -8.75
CA ALA A 231 -16.14 -8.49 -7.68
C ALA A 231 -15.34 -8.52 -6.36
N TYR A 232 -14.04 -8.81 -6.41
CA TYR A 232 -13.15 -8.75 -5.26
C TYR A 232 -13.05 -7.32 -4.68
N THR A 233 -12.90 -6.29 -5.51
CA THR A 233 -12.91 -4.90 -5.04
C THR A 233 -14.23 -4.53 -4.40
N VAL A 234 -15.36 -4.86 -5.02
CA VAL A 234 -16.70 -4.61 -4.48
C VAL A 234 -16.90 -5.33 -3.15
N LEU A 235 -16.42 -6.58 -3.04
CA LEU A 235 -16.49 -7.35 -1.80
C LEU A 235 -15.69 -6.69 -0.68
N ASN A 236 -14.46 -6.24 -0.94
CA ASN A 236 -13.64 -5.54 0.05
C ASN A 236 -14.27 -4.20 0.47
N LEU A 237 -14.85 -3.46 -0.47
CA LEU A 237 -15.60 -2.23 -0.18
C LEU A 237 -16.81 -2.52 0.71
N PHE A 238 -17.55 -3.59 0.41
CA PHE A 238 -18.68 -4.02 1.22
C PHE A 238 -18.24 -4.40 2.64
N LEU A 239 -17.17 -5.18 2.79
CA LEU A 239 -16.63 -5.57 4.10
C LEU A 239 -16.18 -4.36 4.93
N TYR A 240 -15.56 -3.36 4.29
CA TYR A 240 -15.18 -2.12 4.96
C TYR A 240 -16.40 -1.30 5.38
N ILE A 241 -17.39 -1.13 4.50
CA ILE A 241 -18.63 -0.41 4.84
C ILE A 241 -19.38 -1.14 5.98
N TRP A 242 -19.40 -2.47 5.95
CA TRP A 242 -19.96 -3.28 7.03
C TRP A 242 -19.25 -3.00 8.36
N ASN A 243 -17.90 -2.98 8.34
CA ASN A 243 -17.10 -2.64 9.51
C ASN A 243 -17.44 -1.23 10.06
N LEU A 244 -17.57 -0.23 9.19
CA LEU A 244 -17.95 1.13 9.58
C LEU A 244 -19.36 1.22 10.21
N VAL A 245 -20.31 0.38 9.80
CA VAL A 245 -21.70 0.47 10.29
C VAL A 245 -21.88 -0.30 11.60
N GLU A 246 -21.29 -1.49 11.73
CA GLU A 246 -21.49 -2.37 12.88
C GLU A 246 -20.55 -2.05 14.05
N ILE A 247 -19.28 -1.71 13.79
CA ILE A 247 -18.26 -1.69 14.83
C ILE A 247 -17.99 -0.27 15.35
N ASP A 248 -17.82 0.71 14.45
CA ASP A 248 -17.61 2.12 14.85
C ASP A 248 -18.80 2.69 15.64
N ASN A 249 -20.02 2.16 15.44
CA ASN A 249 -21.22 2.61 16.16
C ASN A 249 -21.44 1.91 17.51
N ILE A 250 -20.81 0.76 17.79
CA ILE A 250 -21.20 -0.12 18.91
C ILE A 250 -20.03 -0.41 19.88
N ILE A 251 -18.77 -0.51 19.42
CA ILE A 251 -17.62 -0.92 20.27
C ILE A 251 -16.36 -0.11 19.90
N SER A 252 -16.04 0.94 20.67
CA SER A 252 -14.94 1.87 20.33
C SER A 252 -13.50 1.33 20.54
N ASN A 253 -13.31 0.06 20.90
CA ASN A 253 -12.01 -0.48 21.35
C ASN A 253 -11.53 -1.72 20.57
N THR A 254 -12.18 -2.09 19.46
CA THR A 254 -11.76 -3.24 18.65
C THR A 254 -11.06 -2.77 17.38
N ASP A 255 -9.82 -3.18 17.19
CA ASP A 255 -9.04 -2.87 15.99
C ASP A 255 -9.69 -3.47 14.74
N GLU A 256 -9.65 -2.74 13.62
CA GLU A 256 -10.18 -3.14 12.32
C GLU A 256 -9.77 -4.58 11.90
N TRP A 257 -8.52 -4.96 12.13
CA TRP A 257 -7.99 -6.28 11.74
C TRP A 257 -8.35 -7.42 12.70
N GLN A 258 -8.94 -7.12 13.86
CA GLN A 258 -9.42 -8.12 14.83
C GLN A 258 -10.92 -8.39 14.70
N THR A 259 -11.52 -7.92 13.61
CA THR A 259 -12.94 -8.04 13.32
C THR A 259 -13.17 -9.15 12.30
N TRP A 260 -14.40 -9.67 12.26
CA TRP A 260 -14.78 -10.66 11.25
C TRP A 260 -14.57 -10.15 9.80
N PRO A 261 -14.98 -8.92 9.43
CA PRO A 261 -14.66 -8.34 8.13
C PRO A 261 -13.15 -8.30 7.84
N GLY A 262 -12.33 -7.93 8.83
CA GLY A 262 -10.87 -7.93 8.71
C GLY A 262 -10.30 -9.31 8.37
N TYR A 263 -10.71 -10.35 9.11
CA TYR A 263 -10.27 -11.73 8.83
C TYR A 263 -10.72 -12.23 7.45
N ALA A 264 -11.92 -11.86 7.01
CA ALA A 264 -12.42 -12.20 5.68
C ALA A 264 -11.56 -11.56 4.58
N THR A 265 -11.22 -10.27 4.69
CA THR A 265 -10.33 -9.56 3.77
C THR A 265 -8.95 -10.24 3.68
N LEU A 266 -8.38 -10.65 4.82
CA LEU A 266 -7.10 -11.39 4.86
C LEU A 266 -7.21 -12.75 4.16
N ALA A 267 -8.29 -13.50 4.38
CA ALA A 267 -8.52 -14.77 3.72
C ALA A 267 -8.60 -14.62 2.20
N PHE A 268 -9.31 -13.60 1.70
CA PHE A 268 -9.36 -13.35 0.26
C PHE A 268 -8.00 -12.93 -0.31
N ARG A 269 -7.20 -12.15 0.43
CA ARG A 269 -5.82 -11.82 0.04
C ARG A 269 -4.97 -13.09 -0.13
N LEU A 270 -5.11 -14.08 0.76
CA LEU A 270 -4.42 -15.37 0.63
C LEU A 270 -4.90 -16.19 -0.58
N LEU A 271 -6.20 -16.15 -0.89
CA LEU A 271 -6.71 -16.81 -2.11
C LEU A 271 -6.11 -16.17 -3.38
N VAL A 272 -6.02 -14.84 -3.42
CA VAL A 272 -5.37 -14.11 -4.52
C VAL A 272 -3.88 -14.44 -4.60
N MET A 273 -3.20 -14.57 -3.46
CA MET A 273 -1.80 -15.00 -3.40
C MET A 273 -1.60 -16.39 -4.02
N VAL A 274 -2.45 -17.36 -3.68
CA VAL A 274 -2.38 -18.71 -4.26
C VAL A 274 -2.59 -18.66 -5.77
N TRP A 275 -3.55 -17.86 -6.24
CA TRP A 275 -3.76 -17.66 -7.67
C TRP A 275 -2.53 -17.02 -8.33
N PHE A 276 -1.99 -15.94 -7.77
CA PHE A 276 -0.76 -15.31 -8.24
C PHE A 276 0.39 -16.31 -8.37
N PHE A 277 0.58 -17.17 -7.37
CA PHE A 277 1.60 -18.21 -7.40
C PHE A 277 1.38 -19.24 -8.53
N VAL A 278 0.14 -19.68 -8.74
CA VAL A 278 -0.20 -20.63 -9.82
C VAL A 278 0.07 -20.01 -11.19
N GLU A 279 -0.35 -18.76 -11.42
CA GLU A 279 -0.10 -18.07 -12.70
C GLU A 279 1.39 -17.82 -12.92
N LEU A 280 2.12 -17.42 -11.87
CA LEU A 280 3.57 -17.26 -11.92
C LEU A 280 4.26 -18.60 -12.29
N ARG A 281 3.85 -19.71 -11.68
CA ARG A 281 4.41 -21.04 -11.95
C ARG A 281 4.14 -21.49 -13.38
N TRP A 282 2.94 -21.21 -13.88
CA TRP A 282 2.57 -21.48 -15.27
C TRP A 282 3.47 -20.69 -16.24
N THR A 283 3.61 -19.39 -16.03
CA THR A 283 4.46 -18.52 -16.85
C THR A 283 5.93 -18.95 -16.79
N TYR A 284 6.42 -19.34 -15.61
CA TYR A 284 7.77 -19.84 -15.41
C TYR A 284 8.05 -21.09 -16.27
N HIS A 285 7.13 -22.05 -16.33
CA HIS A 285 7.31 -23.28 -17.11
C HIS A 285 7.32 -23.02 -18.63
N MET A 286 6.70 -21.94 -19.10
CA MET A 286 6.59 -21.63 -20.53
C MET A 286 7.72 -20.73 -21.05
N THR A 287 8.56 -20.19 -20.17
CA THR A 287 9.63 -19.24 -20.51
C THR A 287 10.98 -19.96 -20.63
N ASN A 288 11.83 -19.55 -21.58
CA ASN A 288 13.15 -20.15 -21.84
C ASN A 288 14.17 -19.81 -20.72
N ASN A 289 15.24 -20.61 -20.59
CA ASN A 289 16.09 -20.68 -19.39
C ASN A 289 16.78 -19.38 -18.94
N ASP A 290 17.06 -18.43 -19.83
CA ASP A 290 17.88 -17.24 -19.50
C ASP A 290 17.10 -16.14 -18.75
N ASP A 291 15.77 -16.08 -18.87
CA ASP A 291 14.91 -15.07 -18.21
C ASP A 291 14.31 -15.55 -16.87
N LEU A 292 14.61 -16.79 -16.46
CA LEU A 292 14.00 -17.43 -15.28
C LEU A 292 14.39 -16.78 -13.95
N ASN A 293 15.64 -16.31 -13.84
CA ASN A 293 16.12 -15.67 -12.62
C ASN A 293 15.32 -14.41 -12.30
N PHE A 294 15.01 -13.59 -13.31
CA PHE A 294 14.25 -12.37 -13.13
C PHE A 294 12.82 -12.66 -12.60
N ILE A 295 12.11 -13.59 -13.24
CA ILE A 295 10.74 -13.99 -12.86
C ILE A 295 10.70 -14.56 -11.44
N GLN A 296 11.73 -15.32 -11.04
CA GLN A 296 11.86 -15.86 -9.68
C GLN A 296 12.01 -14.77 -8.63
N HIS A 297 12.90 -13.79 -8.84
CA HIS A 297 13.11 -12.70 -7.88
C HIS A 297 11.86 -11.81 -7.76
N PHE A 298 11.22 -11.49 -8.89
CA PHE A 298 9.94 -10.78 -8.92
C PHE A 298 8.87 -11.53 -8.12
N GLY A 299 8.70 -12.83 -8.41
CA GLY A 299 7.74 -13.68 -7.71
C GLY A 299 8.00 -13.77 -6.21
N ALA A 300 9.24 -14.00 -5.81
CA ALA A 300 9.62 -14.11 -4.41
C ALA A 300 9.30 -12.83 -3.62
N PHE A 301 9.66 -11.66 -4.17
CA PHE A 301 9.38 -10.38 -3.53
C PHE A 301 7.87 -10.14 -3.36
N PHE A 302 7.06 -10.35 -4.40
CA PHE A 302 5.62 -10.10 -4.31
C PHE A 302 4.85 -11.16 -3.53
N LEU A 303 5.36 -12.39 -3.42
CA LEU A 303 4.82 -13.38 -2.47
C LEU A 303 5.01 -12.91 -1.02
N VAL A 304 6.16 -12.32 -0.69
CA VAL A 304 6.38 -11.68 0.62
C VAL A 304 5.40 -10.52 0.83
N TRP A 305 5.17 -9.71 -0.21
CA TRP A 305 4.16 -8.64 -0.16
C TRP A 305 2.72 -9.17 0.00
N PHE A 306 2.37 -10.36 -0.50
CA PHE A 306 1.04 -10.91 -0.22
C PHE A 306 0.89 -11.36 1.24
N ILE A 307 1.91 -12.01 1.80
CA ILE A 307 1.85 -12.66 3.12
C ILE A 307 2.15 -11.71 4.30
N TYR A 308 2.81 -10.55 4.09
CA TYR A 308 3.19 -9.68 5.21
C TYR A 308 1.99 -9.22 6.03
N LEU A 309 0.87 -8.88 5.40
CA LEU A 309 -0.29 -8.32 6.10
C LEU A 309 -0.95 -9.35 7.04
N PRO A 310 -1.26 -10.59 6.60
CA PRO A 310 -1.69 -11.66 7.52
C PRO A 310 -0.70 -11.92 8.67
N VAL A 311 0.60 -11.92 8.39
CA VAL A 311 1.64 -12.12 9.41
C VAL A 311 1.68 -10.95 10.40
N LEU A 312 1.57 -9.71 9.90
CA LEU A 312 1.54 -8.51 10.70
C LEU A 312 0.32 -8.49 11.63
N VAL A 313 -0.85 -8.89 11.15
CA VAL A 313 -2.06 -9.01 11.97
C VAL A 313 -1.93 -10.10 13.03
N ALA A 314 -1.28 -11.23 12.72
CA ALA A 314 -1.01 -12.26 13.73
C ALA A 314 -0.08 -11.73 14.83
N ILE A 315 0.99 -11.02 14.46
CA ILE A 315 1.95 -10.41 15.40
C ILE A 315 1.30 -9.28 16.21
N SER A 316 0.42 -8.49 15.60
CA SER A 316 -0.22 -7.35 16.26
C SER A 316 -1.10 -7.75 17.45
N THR A 317 -1.54 -9.01 17.52
CA THR A 317 -2.25 -9.57 18.69
C THR A 317 -1.42 -9.56 19.98
N GLN A 318 -0.09 -9.59 19.87
CA GLN A 318 0.85 -9.57 21.00
C GLN A 318 1.28 -8.14 21.37
N ILE A 319 1.01 -7.16 20.50
CA ILE A 319 1.36 -5.76 20.71
C ILE A 319 0.27 -5.12 21.57
N SER A 320 0.67 -4.37 22.61
CA SER A 320 -0.27 -3.63 23.44
C SER A 320 -1.09 -2.65 22.61
N ALA A 321 -2.38 -2.46 22.95
CA ALA A 321 -3.30 -1.58 22.23
C ALA A 321 -2.75 -0.15 22.00
N LEU A 322 -1.94 0.37 22.93
CA LEU A 322 -1.33 1.71 22.86
C LEU A 322 -0.34 1.90 21.69
N TRP A 323 0.29 0.83 21.20
CA TRP A 323 1.30 0.89 20.14
C TRP A 323 0.83 0.24 18.84
N ARG A 324 -0.14 -0.66 18.96
CA ARG A 324 -0.63 -1.53 17.88
C ARG A 324 -1.04 -0.75 16.63
N TYR A 325 -1.87 0.28 16.78
CA TYR A 325 -2.37 1.08 15.65
C TYR A 325 -1.23 1.70 14.84
N LYS A 326 -0.36 2.48 15.48
CA LYS A 326 0.77 3.15 14.80
C LYS A 326 1.80 2.19 14.23
N THR A 327 2.04 1.05 14.88
CA THR A 327 2.93 0.02 14.35
C THR A 327 2.38 -0.59 13.07
N VAL A 328 1.10 -0.98 13.06
CA VAL A 328 0.45 -1.55 11.86
C VAL A 328 0.41 -0.52 10.73
N LEU A 329 0.02 0.72 11.03
CA LEU A 329 -0.02 1.82 10.06
C LEU A 329 1.35 2.10 9.43
N SER A 330 2.40 2.21 10.24
CA SER A 330 3.76 2.49 9.78
C SER A 330 4.31 1.37 8.90
N ILE A 331 4.10 0.11 9.30
CA ILE A 331 4.56 -1.05 8.51
C ILE A 331 3.81 -1.15 7.18
N ASN A 332 2.50 -0.89 7.16
CA ASN A 332 1.72 -0.90 5.92
C ASN A 332 2.29 0.11 4.91
N TYR A 333 2.44 1.39 5.30
CA TYR A 333 3.03 2.39 4.42
C TYR A 333 4.44 2.00 3.97
N ALA A 334 5.29 1.50 4.86
CA ALA A 334 6.66 1.13 4.52
C ALA A 334 6.72 0.00 3.48
N VAL A 335 5.89 -1.03 3.64
CA VAL A 335 5.86 -2.18 2.73
C VAL A 335 5.27 -1.81 1.37
N ASP A 336 4.24 -0.96 1.34
CA ASP A 336 3.60 -0.53 0.10
C ASP A 336 4.48 0.44 -0.71
N ILE A 337 5.10 1.42 -0.04
CA ILE A 337 6.10 2.31 -0.66
C ILE A 337 7.26 1.48 -1.23
N LEU A 338 7.75 0.47 -0.50
CA LEU A 338 8.79 -0.43 -0.99
C LEU A 338 8.32 -1.21 -2.22
N ALA A 339 7.09 -1.73 -2.21
CA ALA A 339 6.52 -2.45 -3.35
C ALA A 339 6.42 -1.56 -4.60
N TYR A 340 5.94 -0.32 -4.44
CA TYR A 340 5.90 0.66 -5.53
C TYR A 340 7.29 1.03 -6.02
N ALA A 341 8.27 1.23 -5.13
CA ALA A 341 9.65 1.50 -5.51
C ALA A 341 10.25 0.37 -6.35
N VAL A 342 10.02 -0.89 -5.97
CA VAL A 342 10.48 -2.07 -6.72
C VAL A 342 9.82 -2.13 -8.11
N ILE A 343 8.51 -1.88 -8.20
CA ILE A 343 7.82 -1.82 -9.50
C ILE A 343 8.35 -0.67 -10.36
N ILE A 344 8.51 0.54 -9.80
CA ILE A 344 9.05 1.69 -10.54
C ILE A 344 10.46 1.37 -11.06
N HIS A 345 11.31 0.76 -10.23
CA HIS A 345 12.64 0.33 -10.64
C HIS A 345 12.58 -0.70 -11.78
N LEU A 346 11.67 -1.68 -11.70
CA LEU A 346 11.50 -2.69 -12.73
C LEU A 346 11.03 -2.11 -14.08
N PHE A 347 10.09 -1.16 -14.03
CA PHE A 347 9.55 -0.51 -15.23
C PHE A 347 10.38 0.70 -15.67
N TRP A 348 11.57 0.90 -15.10
CA TRP A 348 12.39 2.06 -15.43
C TRP A 348 12.85 2.02 -16.89
N PRO A 349 12.84 3.14 -17.64
CA PRO A 349 13.05 3.10 -19.09
C PRO A 349 14.38 2.52 -19.57
N SER A 350 15.47 2.66 -18.81
CA SER A 350 16.75 2.07 -19.18
C SER A 350 16.86 0.56 -18.90
N ARG A 351 15.88 -0.03 -18.19
CA ARG A 351 15.86 -1.45 -17.80
C ARG A 351 14.56 -2.16 -18.16
N SER A 352 13.59 -1.46 -18.76
CA SER A 352 12.25 -1.98 -18.87
C SER A 352 12.24 -3.19 -19.80
N VAL A 353 11.79 -4.32 -19.27
CA VAL A 353 11.54 -5.57 -20.00
C VAL A 353 10.63 -5.32 -21.22
N LEU A 354 9.75 -4.30 -21.18
CA LEU A 354 8.94 -3.87 -22.31
C LEU A 354 9.74 -3.42 -23.55
N PHE A 355 10.95 -2.88 -23.37
CA PHE A 355 11.86 -2.55 -24.48
C PHE A 355 12.64 -3.77 -24.98
N MET A 356 12.88 -4.77 -24.14
CA MET A 356 13.56 -5.99 -24.55
C MET A 356 12.64 -6.96 -25.30
N VAL A 357 11.34 -7.00 -24.97
CA VAL A 357 10.39 -7.96 -25.56
C VAL A 357 9.71 -7.45 -26.85
N ASN A 358 9.56 -6.14 -27.03
CA ASN A 358 9.20 -5.57 -28.34
C ASN A 358 10.48 -5.29 -29.12
N GLY A 359 10.99 -6.30 -29.83
CA GLY A 359 12.12 -6.15 -30.74
C GLY A 359 11.99 -4.89 -31.62
N GLU A 360 13.11 -4.19 -31.74
CA GLU A 360 13.43 -3.14 -32.71
C GLU A 360 12.74 -1.76 -32.53
N ARG A 361 13.36 -0.91 -31.71
CA ARG A 361 13.78 0.41 -32.22
C ARG A 361 15.27 0.58 -31.90
N PRO A 362 16.11 1.02 -32.86
CA PRO A 362 17.50 1.29 -32.56
C PRO A 362 17.56 2.32 -31.44
N LEU A 363 18.27 1.97 -30.34
CA LEU A 363 18.58 2.91 -29.28
C LEU A 363 19.28 4.12 -29.92
N PRO A 364 18.84 5.35 -29.64
CA PRO A 364 19.55 6.52 -30.14
C PRO A 364 20.96 6.53 -29.55
N VAL A 365 21.94 6.83 -30.40
CA VAL A 365 23.40 6.66 -30.17
C VAL A 365 23.89 7.22 -28.82
N TYR A 366 23.22 8.23 -28.28
CA TYR A 366 23.56 8.84 -26.99
C TYR A 366 23.38 7.89 -25.78
N ASP A 367 22.44 6.94 -25.84
CA ASP A 367 22.18 5.98 -24.74
C ASP A 367 23.18 4.79 -24.75
N LEU A 368 23.82 4.52 -25.90
CA LEU A 368 24.86 3.47 -26.02
C LEU A 368 26.21 3.91 -25.44
N GLU A 369 26.51 5.20 -25.48
CA GLU A 369 27.77 5.77 -24.98
C GLU A 369 27.80 5.81 -23.44
N ILE A 370 26.64 6.04 -22.80
CA ILE A 370 26.49 6.08 -21.33
C ILE A 370 26.53 4.68 -20.71
N THR A 371 26.13 3.66 -21.47
CA THR A 371 25.98 2.28 -20.98
C THR A 371 27.23 1.41 -21.20
N GLY A 372 28.26 1.92 -21.89
CA GLY A 372 29.47 1.15 -22.25
C GLY A 372 29.26 0.11 -23.35
N LEU A 373 28.02 -0.13 -23.76
CA LEU A 373 27.63 -1.12 -24.78
C LEU A 373 28.14 -0.78 -26.19
N LEU A 374 28.53 0.47 -26.43
CA LEU A 374 29.12 0.88 -27.71
C LEU A 374 30.48 0.20 -27.95
N GLU A 375 31.30 0.06 -26.90
CA GLU A 375 32.63 -0.57 -26.99
C GLU A 375 32.49 -2.08 -27.25
N ASP A 376 31.57 -2.76 -26.57
CA ASP A 376 31.29 -4.19 -26.74
C ASP A 376 30.79 -4.54 -28.15
N ILE A 377 29.94 -3.69 -28.74
CA ILE A 377 29.44 -3.87 -30.11
C ILE A 377 30.58 -3.68 -31.12
N GLN A 378 31.47 -2.72 -30.87
CA GLN A 378 32.59 -2.42 -31.76
C GLN A 378 33.66 -3.53 -31.71
N GLU A 379 33.93 -4.11 -30.54
CA GLU A 379 34.75 -5.32 -30.38
C GLU A 379 34.13 -6.53 -31.06
N THR A 380 32.82 -6.77 -30.87
CA THR A 380 32.11 -7.90 -31.50
C THR A 380 32.14 -7.80 -33.03
N THR A 381 32.00 -6.58 -33.56
CA THR A 381 32.06 -6.32 -35.01
C THR A 381 33.47 -6.50 -35.57
N LEU A 382 34.51 -6.13 -34.81
CA LEU A 382 35.92 -6.39 -35.14
C LEU A 382 36.25 -7.90 -35.10
N PHE A 383 35.75 -8.62 -34.10
CA PHE A 383 35.94 -10.08 -33.95
C PHE A 383 35.29 -10.88 -35.10
N LEU A 384 34.11 -10.45 -35.56
CA LEU A 384 33.43 -11.05 -36.71
C LEU A 384 34.15 -10.72 -38.03
N ARG A 385 34.76 -9.54 -38.13
CA ARG A 385 35.58 -9.12 -39.28
C ARG A 385 36.91 -9.88 -39.38
N GLU A 386 37.52 -10.24 -38.25
CA GLU A 386 38.71 -11.10 -38.21
C GLU A 386 38.38 -12.56 -38.53
N LYS A 387 37.25 -13.10 -38.05
CA LYS A 387 36.81 -14.47 -38.39
C LYS A 387 36.37 -14.65 -39.85
N GLY A 388 36.07 -13.55 -40.56
CA GLY A 388 35.68 -13.55 -41.98
C GLY A 388 36.83 -13.55 -43.00
N LYS A 389 38.09 -13.40 -42.58
CA LYS A 389 39.26 -13.43 -43.48
C LYS A 389 39.95 -14.79 -43.47
N LYS A 390 39.58 -15.66 -44.42
CA LYS A 390 40.52 -16.64 -45.01
C LYS A 390 41.08 -16.01 -46.30
N PRO A 391 42.40 -16.03 -46.55
CA PRO A 391 42.92 -15.80 -47.90
C PRO A 391 42.99 -17.15 -48.64
N GLU A 392 42.14 -17.29 -49.66
CA GLU A 392 42.41 -18.12 -50.83
C GLU A 392 43.25 -17.29 -51.81
N ASP A 393 44.24 -17.96 -52.39
CA ASP A 393 45.17 -17.48 -53.39
C ASP A 393 44.46 -16.94 -54.63
N THR A 394 44.92 -15.82 -55.21
CA THR A 394 45.06 -15.74 -56.68
C THR A 394 45.95 -14.58 -57.15
N GLU A 395 46.85 -14.99 -58.04
CA GLU A 395 47.43 -14.37 -59.24
C GLU A 395 47.31 -12.86 -59.57
N SER A 396 48.34 -12.47 -60.30
CA SER A 396 48.80 -11.18 -60.76
C SER A 396 47.94 -10.46 -61.81
N GLU A 397 47.96 -9.13 -61.64
CA GLU A 397 48.20 -8.09 -62.65
C GLU A 397 47.16 -7.70 -63.73
N SER A 398 46.95 -6.36 -63.74
CA SER A 398 46.69 -5.46 -64.88
C SER A 398 45.29 -5.52 -65.51
N GLY A 399 44.61 -4.43 -65.84
CA GLY A 399 44.87 -3.00 -65.82
C GLY A 399 43.84 -2.30 -66.74
N VAL A 400 43.71 -0.97 -66.60
CA VAL A 400 43.34 -0.01 -67.67
C VAL A 400 41.84 0.31 -67.95
N HIS A 401 41.52 1.57 -67.60
CA HIS A 401 40.69 2.61 -68.27
C HIS A 401 39.18 2.46 -68.58
N MET A 402 38.43 3.36 -67.91
CA MET A 402 37.60 4.49 -68.41
C MET A 402 36.42 4.34 -69.39
N ASN A 403 35.43 5.19 -69.06
CA ASN A 403 34.28 5.71 -69.82
C ASN A 403 33.14 4.71 -70.05
N GLY A 404 31.86 5.05 -69.88
CA GLY A 404 31.20 6.35 -69.89
C GLY A 404 29.91 6.17 -70.70
N ASP A 405 28.82 6.74 -70.21
CA ASP A 405 27.53 6.97 -70.87
C ASP A 405 26.42 5.88 -70.90
N THR A 406 25.42 6.13 -70.05
CA THR A 406 24.02 6.49 -70.37
C THR A 406 23.28 5.80 -71.53
N LEU A 407 22.15 5.12 -71.23
CA LEU A 407 20.78 5.29 -71.81
C LEU A 407 19.88 4.11 -71.31
N LYS A 408 18.81 4.34 -70.53
CA LYS A 408 17.40 4.49 -70.97
C LYS A 408 17.00 3.57 -72.13
N ASP A 409 16.08 2.61 -71.92
CA ASP A 409 14.63 2.80 -72.00
C ASP A 409 13.85 1.45 -71.97
N LYS A 410 12.63 1.52 -71.43
CA LYS A 410 11.38 0.82 -71.80
C LYS A 410 11.29 -0.71 -71.69
N ALA A 411 10.34 -1.20 -70.89
CA ALA A 411 8.93 -1.51 -71.26
C ALA A 411 8.86 -2.77 -72.15
N GLU A 412 7.96 -3.73 -72.01
CA GLU A 412 6.64 -3.82 -71.38
C GLU A 412 6.23 -5.31 -71.52
N SER A 413 5.00 -5.62 -71.10
CA SER A 413 4.16 -6.69 -71.66
C SER A 413 4.22 -8.10 -71.06
N ASN A 414 3.20 -8.30 -70.22
CA ASN A 414 2.14 -9.30 -70.32
C ASN A 414 2.38 -10.72 -69.75
N ASN A 415 1.64 -11.10 -68.71
CA ASN A 415 0.22 -11.53 -68.66
C ASN A 415 0.07 -13.01 -69.01
N SER A 416 -0.30 -13.84 -68.02
CA SER A 416 -1.36 -14.87 -68.14
C SER A 416 -1.38 -15.78 -66.91
N THR A 417 -2.36 -15.53 -66.05
CA THR A 417 -3.26 -16.52 -65.45
C THR A 417 -3.14 -17.99 -65.91
N ARG A 418 -3.08 -18.93 -64.96
CA ARG A 418 -4.19 -19.88 -64.69
C ARG A 418 -3.95 -20.79 -63.47
N ASN A 419 -5.03 -20.94 -62.71
CA ASN A 419 -5.28 -21.91 -61.65
C ASN A 419 -4.95 -23.35 -62.03
N SER A 420 -4.65 -24.21 -61.05
CA SER A 420 -5.54 -25.31 -60.60
C SER A 420 -4.88 -26.20 -59.55
N ALA A 421 -5.73 -26.77 -58.71
CA ALA A 421 -5.46 -27.49 -57.49
C ALA A 421 -5.12 -28.98 -57.67
N THR A 422 -4.68 -29.57 -56.54
CA THR A 422 -4.83 -30.97 -56.08
C THR A 422 -4.15 -32.09 -56.88
N VAL A 423 -3.21 -32.79 -56.23
CA VAL A 423 -3.22 -34.27 -56.09
C VAL A 423 -2.45 -34.66 -54.81
N SER A 424 -3.04 -35.58 -54.05
CA SER A 424 -2.49 -36.31 -52.91
C SER A 424 -1.72 -37.55 -53.39
N SER A 425 -0.60 -37.90 -52.76
CA SER A 425 -0.09 -39.28 -52.75
C SER A 425 0.79 -39.57 -51.52
N ASN A 426 0.38 -40.59 -50.76
CA ASN A 426 1.16 -41.32 -49.76
C ASN A 426 2.32 -42.10 -50.39
N GLY A 427 3.36 -42.40 -49.60
CA GLY A 427 4.38 -43.42 -49.89
C GLY A 427 5.78 -43.00 -49.43
N VAL A 428 6.24 -43.34 -48.21
CA VAL A 428 6.86 -44.62 -47.80
C VAL A 428 8.41 -44.62 -47.94
N LEU A 429 9.05 -44.89 -46.79
CA LEU A 429 10.35 -45.53 -46.50
C LEU A 429 11.70 -44.76 -46.53
N ASN A 430 12.32 -44.85 -45.34
CA ASN A 430 13.70 -45.26 -45.03
C ASN A 430 14.91 -44.34 -45.27
N THR A 431 15.59 -44.02 -44.16
CA THR A 431 16.99 -44.33 -43.79
C THR A 431 17.38 -43.32 -42.69
N GLY A 432 17.86 -43.65 -41.49
CA GLY A 432 18.74 -44.72 -41.08
C GLY A 432 20.17 -44.19 -40.97
N TYR A 433 20.53 -43.46 -39.91
CA TYR A 433 21.92 -43.39 -39.44
C TYR A 433 22.02 -43.29 -37.92
N ARG A 434 22.95 -44.09 -37.41
CA ARG A 434 23.23 -44.51 -36.04
C ARG A 434 24.70 -44.18 -35.80
N ASN A 435 25.03 -43.68 -34.61
CA ASN A 435 26.30 -43.73 -33.86
C ASN A 435 26.00 -42.98 -32.54
N LYS A 436 26.06 -43.47 -31.29
CA LYS A 436 26.74 -44.55 -30.54
C LYS A 436 28.28 -44.44 -30.46
N PHE A 437 28.78 -43.83 -29.38
CA PHE A 437 29.76 -44.40 -28.42
C PHE A 437 29.94 -43.42 -27.23
N SER A 438 29.60 -43.84 -26.00
CA SER A 438 30.47 -44.24 -24.85
C SER A 438 30.86 -43.05 -23.97
N SER A 439 30.47 -42.95 -22.70
CA SER A 439 30.59 -43.83 -21.50
C SER A 439 31.79 -43.48 -20.63
N ASP A 440 31.58 -43.70 -19.33
CA ASP A 440 32.50 -43.78 -18.19
C ASP A 440 32.43 -42.51 -17.31
N ASP A 441 31.66 -42.52 -16.23
CA ASP A 441 31.87 -43.15 -14.90
C ASP A 441 32.78 -42.29 -14.01
N ASP A 442 32.24 -41.78 -12.89
CA ASP A 442 32.62 -42.28 -11.56
C ASP A 442 31.87 -41.57 -10.41
N SER A 443 31.57 -42.41 -9.43
CA SER A 443 31.00 -42.25 -8.09
C SER A 443 31.81 -41.38 -7.12
N ASP A 444 31.12 -40.56 -6.31
CA ASP A 444 30.97 -40.71 -4.85
C ASP A 444 29.94 -39.71 -4.29
#